data_AF-A0A2P8DET7-F1
#
_entry.id   AF-A0A2P8DET7-F1
#
_cell.length_a   1.000
_cell.length_b   1.000
_cell.length_c   1.000
_cell.angle_alpha   90.00
_cell.angle_beta   90.00
_cell.angle_gamma   90.00
#
_symmetry.space_group_name_H-M   'P 1'
#
loop_
_entity.id
_entity.type
_entity.pdbx_description
1 polymer ?
#
loop_
_entity_poly.entity_id
_entity_poly.type
_entity_poly.pdbx_seq_one_letter_code
_entity_poly.pdbx_strand_id
1 'polypeptide(L)'
;MQDLLADFAARRDWEQFHTPKNLAMALSGEAGELAAEFQWLTPEQAVAVMSDPAKAEAVRLEMADVFSYLLRLATVLDIDLDQSVRDKVAINETRFPPKLGDDGRRVAEGVGEQGEQGQHDRRQEQQLQEGEAHQVAGAQREDAQ
;
A
#
# COMPACT_ATOMS: atom_id res chain seq x y z
N MET A 1 16.47 -0.33 5.95
CA MET A 1 16.13 -1.25 4.84
C MET A 1 16.14 -0.53 3.49
N GLN A 2 15.53 0.66 3.38
CA GLN A 2 15.65 1.53 2.20
C GLN A 2 17.11 1.73 1.76
N ASP A 3 18.01 2.05 2.70
CA ASP A 3 19.44 2.23 2.43
C ASP A 3 20.12 0.96 1.91
N LEU A 4 19.84 -0.20 2.50
CA LEU A 4 20.38 -1.49 2.05
C LEU A 4 20.06 -1.75 0.57
N LEU A 5 18.82 -1.46 0.17
CA LEU A 5 18.36 -1.65 -1.21
C LEU A 5 18.88 -0.55 -2.14
N ALA A 6 19.06 0.68 -1.64
CA ALA A 6 19.70 1.77 -2.37
C ALA A 6 21.16 1.39 -2.71
N ASP A 7 21.93 0.98 -1.71
CA ASP A 7 23.31 0.55 -1.86
C ASP A 7 23.44 -0.67 -2.77
N PHE A 8 22.47 -1.60 -2.71
CA PHE A 8 22.42 -2.75 -3.62
C PHE A 8 22.25 -2.34 -5.08
N ALA A 9 21.37 -1.36 -5.35
CA ALA A 9 21.10 -0.83 -6.69
C ALA A 9 22.27 0.01 -7.22
N ALA A 10 22.82 0.89 -6.39
CA ALA A 10 23.93 1.77 -6.75
C ALA A 10 25.19 0.97 -7.14
N ARG A 11 25.52 -0.09 -6.39
CA ARG A 11 26.64 -0.99 -6.72
C ARG A 11 26.51 -1.71 -8.06
N ARG A 12 25.32 -1.72 -8.66
CA ARG A 12 25.02 -2.35 -9.95
C ARG A 12 24.72 -1.35 -11.04
N ASP A 13 24.82 -0.06 -10.74
CA ASP A 13 24.42 1.03 -11.65
C ASP A 13 22.96 0.87 -12.14
N TRP A 14 22.08 0.33 -11.29
CA TRP A 14 20.67 0.09 -11.64
C TRP A 14 19.79 1.32 -11.48
N GLU A 15 20.30 2.37 -10.85
CA GLU A 15 19.54 3.61 -10.60
C GLU A 15 19.04 4.26 -11.89
N GLN A 16 19.76 4.07 -13.02
CA GLN A 16 19.33 4.52 -14.34
C GLN A 16 18.00 3.92 -14.81
N PHE A 17 17.62 2.73 -14.30
CA PHE A 17 16.36 2.05 -14.64
C PHE A 17 15.27 2.31 -13.61
N HIS A 18 15.62 2.83 -12.43
CA HIS A 18 14.74 3.01 -11.27
C HIS A 18 13.96 4.34 -11.32
N THR A 19 13.30 4.61 -12.45
CA THR A 19 12.31 5.69 -12.51
C THR A 19 11.08 5.33 -11.66
N PRO A 20 10.34 6.31 -11.08
CA PRO A 20 9.12 6.03 -10.32
C PRO A 20 8.11 5.18 -11.08
N LYS A 21 7.95 5.43 -12.39
CA LYS A 21 7.09 4.64 -13.27
C LYS A 21 7.53 3.18 -13.33
N ASN A 22 8.82 2.93 -13.60
CA ASN A 22 9.33 1.56 -13.74
C ASN A 22 9.22 0.79 -12.44
N LEU A 23 9.53 1.42 -11.31
CA LEU A 23 9.41 0.81 -9.99
C LEU A 23 7.95 0.49 -9.63
N ALA A 24 7.01 1.38 -9.94
CA ALA A 24 5.58 1.11 -9.74
C ALA A 24 5.07 -0.04 -10.62
N MET A 25 5.56 -0.13 -11.86
CA MET A 25 5.25 -1.25 -12.76
C MET A 25 5.82 -2.57 -12.23
N ALA A 26 7.09 -2.58 -11.79
CA ALA A 26 7.73 -3.76 -11.20
C ALA A 26 6.99 -4.22 -9.94
N LEU A 27 6.70 -3.30 -9.01
CA LEU A 27 5.89 -3.56 -7.82
C LEU A 27 4.54 -4.23 -8.17
N SER A 28 3.88 -3.77 -9.23
CA SER A 28 2.61 -4.34 -9.68
C SER A 28 2.78 -5.76 -10.24
N GLY A 29 3.91 -6.03 -10.90
CA GLY A 29 4.31 -7.35 -11.37
C GLY A 29 4.45 -8.33 -10.21
N GLU A 30 5.31 -8.01 -9.23
CA GLU A 30 5.57 -8.88 -8.08
C GLU A 30 4.32 -9.10 -7.22
N ALA A 31 3.43 -8.10 -7.12
CA ALA A 31 2.14 -8.30 -6.45
C ALA A 31 1.26 -9.31 -7.20
N GLY A 32 1.36 -9.36 -8.53
CA GLY A 32 0.72 -10.37 -9.37
C GLY A 32 1.34 -11.77 -9.19
N GLU A 33 2.67 -11.85 -9.09
CA GLU A 33 3.38 -13.11 -8.81
C GLU A 33 3.01 -13.66 -7.42
N LEU A 34 2.99 -12.79 -6.40
CA LEU A 34 2.47 -13.14 -5.07
C LEU A 34 1.03 -13.65 -5.14
N ALA A 35 0.15 -13.00 -5.91
CA ALA A 35 -1.23 -13.44 -6.05
C ALA A 35 -1.33 -14.81 -6.77
N ALA A 36 -0.43 -15.09 -7.72
CA ALA A 36 -0.39 -16.34 -8.47
C ALA A 36 -0.12 -17.56 -7.57
N GLU A 37 0.61 -17.40 -6.46
CA GLU A 37 0.82 -18.45 -5.45
C GLU A 37 -0.48 -18.91 -4.78
N PHE A 38 -1.51 -18.04 -4.75
CA PHE A 38 -2.80 -18.32 -4.12
C PHE A 38 -3.94 -18.60 -5.10
N GLN A 39 -3.79 -18.24 -6.38
CA GLN A 39 -4.90 -18.12 -7.34
C GLN A 39 -5.75 -19.40 -7.52
N TRP A 40 -5.17 -20.59 -7.32
CA TRP A 40 -5.84 -21.89 -7.50
C TRP A 40 -6.11 -22.63 -6.19
N LEU A 41 -5.84 -22.01 -5.04
CA LEU A 41 -6.03 -22.63 -3.73
C LEU A 41 -7.47 -22.46 -3.25
N THR A 42 -8.01 -23.47 -2.57
CA THR A 42 -9.21 -23.27 -1.74
C THR A 42 -8.85 -22.39 -0.53
N PRO A 43 -9.83 -21.77 0.15
CA PRO A 43 -9.58 -20.98 1.36
C PRO A 43 -8.79 -21.75 2.43
N GLU A 44 -9.10 -23.04 2.65
CA GLU A 44 -8.42 -23.89 3.62
C GLU A 44 -6.96 -24.16 3.21
N GLN A 45 -6.73 -24.37 1.91
CA GLN A 45 -5.38 -24.55 1.37
C GLN A 45 -4.55 -23.27 1.46
N ALA A 46 -5.15 -22.11 1.20
CA ALA A 46 -4.49 -20.80 1.33
C ALA A 46 -4.02 -20.55 2.78
N VAL A 47 -4.85 -20.87 3.78
CA VAL A 47 -4.47 -20.79 5.20
C VAL A 47 -3.30 -21.73 5.51
N ALA A 48 -3.29 -22.92 4.92
CA ALA A 48 -2.26 -23.93 5.14
C ALA A 48 -1.03 -23.79 4.22
N VAL A 49 -0.96 -22.78 3.34
CA VAL A 49 0.04 -22.67 2.27
C VAL A 49 1.48 -22.80 2.78
N MET A 50 1.75 -22.29 3.98
CA MET A 50 3.07 -22.29 4.60
C MET A 50 3.51 -23.66 5.14
N SER A 51 2.63 -24.66 5.13
CA SER A 51 2.94 -26.04 5.56
C SER A 51 3.66 -26.84 4.49
N ASP A 52 3.54 -26.43 3.22
CA ASP A 52 4.32 -26.96 2.11
C ASP A 52 5.61 -26.13 1.97
N PRO A 53 6.81 -26.70 2.18
CA PRO A 53 8.06 -25.95 2.15
C PRO A 53 8.31 -25.21 0.84
N ALA A 54 7.94 -25.79 -0.32
CA ALA A 54 8.19 -25.18 -1.61
C ALA A 54 7.28 -23.97 -1.84
N LYS A 55 5.99 -24.10 -1.51
CA LYS A 55 5.04 -22.97 -1.59
C LYS A 55 5.37 -21.89 -0.57
N ALA A 56 5.79 -22.29 0.62
CA ALA A 56 6.21 -21.36 1.67
C ALA A 56 7.42 -20.53 1.23
N GLU A 57 8.37 -21.13 0.52
CA GLU A 57 9.52 -20.41 -0.03
C GLU A 57 9.09 -19.43 -1.12
N ALA A 58 8.28 -19.86 -2.08
CA ALA A 58 7.76 -18.99 -3.15
C ALA A 58 7.03 -17.77 -2.57
N VAL A 59 6.06 -17.98 -1.66
CA VAL A 59 5.34 -16.88 -0.99
C VAL A 59 6.29 -15.92 -0.27
N ARG A 60 7.34 -16.42 0.41
CA ARG A 60 8.31 -15.56 1.09
C ARG A 60 9.12 -14.70 0.12
N LEU A 61 9.52 -15.25 -1.01
CA LEU A 61 10.29 -14.55 -2.03
C LEU A 61 9.42 -13.46 -2.69
N GLU A 62 8.21 -13.80 -3.12
CA GLU A 62 7.32 -12.81 -3.73
C GLU A 62 6.92 -11.69 -2.77
N MET A 63 6.69 -12.00 -1.48
CA MET A 63 6.50 -10.97 -0.46
C MET A 63 7.72 -10.06 -0.29
N ALA A 64 8.93 -10.63 -0.37
CA ALA A 64 10.17 -9.86 -0.28
C ALA A 64 10.37 -8.96 -1.50
N ASP A 65 10.00 -9.41 -2.69
CA ASP A 65 10.12 -8.64 -3.92
C ASP A 65 9.12 -7.48 -3.95
N VAL A 66 7.85 -7.72 -3.60
CA VAL A 66 6.85 -6.65 -3.38
C VAL A 66 7.38 -5.60 -2.40
N PHE A 67 7.89 -6.04 -1.24
CA PHE A 67 8.40 -5.12 -0.24
C PHE A 67 9.63 -4.35 -0.74
N SER A 68 10.53 -5.01 -1.47
CA SER A 68 11.75 -4.40 -2.00
C SER A 68 11.46 -3.29 -3.02
N TYR A 69 10.55 -3.52 -3.96
CA TYR A 69 10.17 -2.48 -4.92
C TYR A 69 9.40 -1.33 -4.27
N LEU A 70 8.56 -1.60 -3.27
CA LEU A 70 7.89 -0.53 -2.52
C LEU A 70 8.90 0.37 -1.80
N LEU A 71 9.90 -0.22 -1.13
CA LEU A 71 10.95 0.53 -0.45
C LEU A 71 11.85 1.30 -1.44
N ARG A 72 12.16 0.72 -2.60
CA ARG A 72 12.90 1.43 -3.65
C ARG A 72 12.11 2.59 -4.22
N LEU A 73 10.81 2.41 -4.46
CA LEU A 73 9.93 3.47 -4.92
C LEU A 73 9.87 4.61 -3.89
N ALA A 74 9.71 4.28 -2.60
CA ALA A 74 9.76 5.27 -1.53
C ALA A 74 11.09 6.03 -1.51
N THR A 75 12.22 5.33 -1.67
CA THR A 75 13.55 5.97 -1.70
C THR A 75 13.71 6.92 -2.88
N VAL A 76 13.28 6.54 -4.09
CA VAL A 76 13.39 7.39 -5.28
C VAL A 76 12.45 8.60 -5.21
N LEU A 77 11.33 8.49 -4.48
CA LEU A 77 10.37 9.57 -4.25
C LEU A 77 10.68 10.42 -3.01
N ASP A 78 11.77 10.14 -2.29
CA ASP A 78 12.14 10.80 -1.03
C ASP A 78 11.03 10.70 0.05
N ILE A 79 10.44 9.52 0.17
CA ILE A 79 9.39 9.21 1.14
C ILE A 79 9.98 8.44 2.32
N ASP A 80 9.75 8.97 3.53
CA ASP A 80 9.87 8.18 4.77
C ASP A 80 8.64 7.26 4.88
N LEU A 81 8.82 6.01 4.46
CA LEU A 81 7.73 5.04 4.44
C LEU A 81 7.31 4.64 5.86
N ASP A 82 8.22 4.59 6.83
CA ASP A 82 7.90 4.24 8.22
C ASP A 82 6.98 5.31 8.82
N GLN A 83 7.35 6.58 8.68
CA GLN A 83 6.51 7.69 9.13
C GLN A 83 5.16 7.71 8.39
N SER A 84 5.17 7.50 7.07
CA SER A 84 3.94 7.45 6.27
C SER A 84 2.97 6.36 6.75
N VAL A 85 3.49 5.18 7.14
CA VAL A 85 2.68 4.09 7.71
C VAL A 85 2.13 4.49 9.08
N ARG A 86 2.93 5.11 9.96
CA ARG A 86 2.46 5.58 11.28
C ARG A 86 1.33 6.59 11.15
N ASP A 87 1.49 7.57 10.25
CA ASP A 87 0.46 8.58 9.98
C ASP A 87 -0.81 7.92 9.45
N LYS A 88 -0.66 6.94 8.55
CA LYS A 88 -1.80 6.20 8.02
C LYS A 88 -2.51 5.36 9.08
N VAL A 89 -1.79 4.77 10.03
CA VAL A 89 -2.37 4.06 11.18
C VAL A 89 -3.17 5.03 12.05
N ALA A 90 -2.63 6.19 12.41
CA ALA A 90 -3.34 7.19 13.22
C ALA A 90 -4.65 7.67 12.54
N ILE A 91 -4.61 7.86 11.23
CA ILE A 91 -5.81 8.16 10.43
C ILE A 91 -6.81 6.99 10.51
N ASN A 92 -6.34 5.75 10.38
CA ASN A 92 -7.20 4.57 10.42
C ASN A 92 -7.80 4.32 11.81
N GLU A 93 -7.09 4.61 12.91
CA GLU A 93 -7.65 4.53 14.27
C GLU A 93 -8.83 5.49 14.47
N THR A 94 -8.80 6.64 13.78
CA THR A 94 -9.91 7.60 13.81
C THR A 94 -11.07 7.17 12.92
N ARG A 95 -10.78 6.62 11.72
CA ARG A 95 -11.81 6.16 10.77
C ARG A 95 -12.49 4.87 11.20
N PHE A 96 -11.74 3.96 11.83
CA PHE A 96 -12.19 2.63 12.24
C PHE A 96 -11.86 2.41 13.73
N PRO A 97 -12.56 3.12 14.64
CA PRO A 97 -12.33 2.94 16.05
C PRO A 97 -12.66 1.50 16.47
N PRO A 98 -11.90 0.89 17.40
CA PRO A 98 -12.19 -0.45 17.87
C PRO A 98 -13.58 -0.50 18.50
N LYS A 99 -14.42 -1.45 18.07
CA LYS A 99 -15.68 -1.70 18.78
C LYS A 99 -15.37 -2.20 20.18
N LEU A 100 -15.93 -1.52 21.16
CA LEU A 100 -15.93 -1.93 22.56
C LEU A 100 -17.28 -2.60 22.84
N GLY A 101 -17.24 -3.77 23.47
CA GLY A 101 -18.43 -4.37 24.05
C GLY A 101 -18.92 -3.54 25.23
N ASP A 102 -20.14 -3.82 25.69
CA ASP A 102 -20.72 -3.15 26.87
C ASP A 102 -19.86 -3.32 28.15
N ASP A 103 -18.99 -4.33 28.16
CA ASP A 103 -18.00 -4.62 29.21
C ASP A 103 -16.65 -3.90 29.02
N GLY A 104 -16.53 -3.03 28.01
CA GLY A 104 -15.32 -2.29 27.67
C GLY A 104 -14.22 -3.14 27.02
N ARG A 105 -14.49 -4.39 26.61
CA ARG A 105 -13.50 -5.24 25.92
C ARG A 105 -13.64 -5.10 24.40
N ARG A 106 -12.54 -5.29 23.67
CA ARG A 106 -12.57 -5.27 22.21
C ARG A 106 -13.41 -6.43 21.69
N VAL A 107 -14.38 -6.13 20.82
CA VAL A 107 -15.10 -7.15 20.05
C VAL A 107 -14.36 -7.36 18.73
N ALA A 108 -14.09 -8.61 18.36
CA ALA A 108 -13.42 -8.92 17.10
C ALA A 108 -14.37 -8.68 15.92
N GLU A 109 -13.93 -7.91 14.92
CA GLU A 109 -14.63 -7.75 13.65
C GLU A 109 -13.92 -8.48 12.51
N GLY A 110 -14.70 -8.93 11.52
CA GLY A 110 -14.18 -9.56 10.32
C GLY A 110 -13.52 -8.55 9.38
N VAL A 111 -12.38 -8.93 8.82
CA VAL A 111 -11.48 -8.11 7.97
C VAL A 111 -12.16 -7.57 6.69
N GLY A 112 -13.31 -8.12 6.28
CA GLY A 112 -13.97 -7.83 5.00
C GLY A 112 -14.66 -6.46 4.91
N GLU A 113 -15.27 -5.94 5.98
CA GLU A 113 -16.10 -4.72 5.91
C GLU A 113 -15.26 -3.43 5.91
N GLN A 114 -14.02 -3.48 6.42
CA GLN A 114 -13.14 -2.32 6.58
C GLN A 114 -12.53 -1.85 5.25
N GLY A 115 -12.36 -2.75 4.28
CA GLY A 115 -11.72 -2.46 2.98
C GLY A 115 -12.60 -1.68 1.99
N GLU A 116 -13.92 -1.87 2.05
CA GLU A 116 -14.89 -1.24 1.14
C GLU A 116 -15.24 0.19 1.59
N GLN A 117 -15.50 0.38 2.89
CA GLN A 117 -15.79 1.71 3.47
C GLN A 117 -14.61 2.68 3.30
N GLY A 118 -13.37 2.23 3.53
CA GLY A 118 -12.18 3.07 3.38
C GLY A 118 -11.85 3.46 1.92
N GLN A 119 -12.35 2.73 0.93
CA GLN A 119 -12.22 3.11 -0.49
C GLN A 119 -13.26 4.15 -0.90
N HIS A 120 -14.48 4.05 -0.37
CA HIS A 120 -15.54 5.04 -0.59
C HIS A 120 -15.18 6.40 0.01
N ASP A 121 -14.70 6.45 1.25
CA ASP A 121 -14.34 7.71 1.92
C ASP A 121 -13.17 8.42 1.23
N ARG A 122 -12.13 7.68 0.81
CA ARG A 122 -10.98 8.27 0.09
C ARG A 122 -11.36 8.85 -1.27
N ARG A 123 -12.30 8.22 -1.99
CA ARG A 123 -12.83 8.78 -3.25
C ARG A 123 -13.61 10.07 -2.99
N GLN A 124 -14.33 10.15 -1.88
CA GLN A 124 -15.10 11.35 -1.53
C GLN A 124 -14.18 12.51 -1.11
N GLU A 125 -13.13 12.23 -0.32
CA GLU A 125 -12.10 13.21 0.05
C GLU A 125 -11.31 13.73 -1.17
N GLN A 126 -10.93 12.86 -2.10
CA GLN A 126 -10.28 13.28 -3.36
C GLN A 126 -11.19 14.16 -4.23
N GLN A 127 -12.47 13.82 -4.34
CA GLN A 127 -13.44 14.64 -5.08
C GLN A 127 -13.66 16.02 -4.44
N LEU A 128 -13.62 16.11 -3.11
CA LEU A 128 -13.72 17.39 -2.40
C LEU A 128 -12.48 18.26 -2.66
N GLN A 129 -11.28 17.69 -2.58
CA GLN A 129 -10.02 18.41 -2.87
C GLN A 129 -9.92 18.87 -4.33
N GLU A 130 -10.36 18.04 -5.29
CA GLU A 130 -10.41 18.41 -6.71
C GLU A 130 -11.47 19.50 -7.00
N GLY A 131 -12.61 19.46 -6.30
CA GLY A 131 -13.67 20.46 -6.40
C GLY A 131 -13.26 21.84 -5.85
N GLU A 132 -12.56 21.86 -4.71
CA GLU A 132 -11.98 23.08 -4.13
C GLU A 132 -10.90 23.67 -5.04
N ALA A 133 -10.01 22.84 -5.60
CA ALA A 133 -8.99 23.28 -6.55
C ALA A 133 -9.61 23.91 -7.81
N HIS A 134 -10.73 23.38 -8.31
CA HIS A 134 -11.45 23.95 -9.46
C HIS A 134 -12.15 25.28 -9.13
N GLN A 135 -12.72 25.44 -7.93
CA GLN A 135 -13.32 26.71 -7.50
C GLN A 135 -12.28 27.82 -7.33
N VAL A 136 -11.13 27.50 -6.74
CA VAL A 136 -10.03 28.47 -6.59
C VAL A 136 -9.47 28.90 -7.94
N ALA A 137 -9.32 27.96 -8.89
CA ALA A 137 -8.88 28.27 -10.25
C ALA A 137 -9.92 29.07 -11.06
N GLY A 138 -11.22 28.90 -10.78
CA GLY A 138 -12.30 29.68 -11.38
C GLY A 138 -12.33 31.13 -10.87
N ALA A 139 -12.24 31.32 -9.56
CA ALA A 139 -12.22 32.65 -8.94
C ALA A 139 -11.01 33.49 -9.40
N GLN A 140 -9.84 32.88 -9.54
CA GLN A 140 -8.63 33.56 -10.05
C GLN A 140 -8.72 33.98 -11.53
N ARG A 141 -9.66 33.43 -12.31
CA ARG A 141 -9.89 33.82 -13.70
C ARG A 141 -10.90 34.97 -13.84
N GLU A 142 -11.81 35.12 -12.89
CA GLU A 142 -12.79 36.22 -12.87
C GLU A 142 -12.16 37.53 -12.37
N ASP A 143 -11.20 37.47 -11.44
CA ASP A 143 -10.45 38.64 -10.95
C ASP A 143 -9.41 39.19 -11.96
N ALA A 144 -9.20 38.49 -13.09
CA ALA A 144 -8.23 38.84 -14.13
C ALA A 144 -8.87 39.49 -15.38
N GLN A 145 -10.16 39.83 -15.32
CA GLN A 145 -10.91 40.56 -16.37
C GLN A 145 -11.35 41.94 -15.88
#